data_AF-A0A015LT82-F1
#
_entry.id   AF-A0A015LT82-F1
#
_cell.length_a   1.000
_cell.length_b   1.000
_cell.length_c   1.000
_cell.angle_alpha   90.00
_cell.angle_beta   90.00
_cell.angle_gamma   90.00
#
_symmetry.space_group_name_H-M   'P 1'
#
loop_
_entity.id
_entity.type
_entity.pdbx_description
1 polymer ?
#
loop_
_entity_poly.entity_id
_entity_poly.type
_entity_poly.pdbx_seq_one_letter_code
_entity_poly.pdbx_strand_id
1 'polypeptide(L)'
;MIDENDHQYNPKAIKTSTSCEQIVSLNVNDRILSNHLGSTSLSSQTQSWESILEKSINAIVSIKANCVRSFDTEESDEYFATGFIVDKERGIILSNRHVVSPAPIVAQAIFKNYEEVELKPIYRDPIHDFGFFKFDPSKIKFMDLVQIPLCPEKAKVGIEIKVVGNDNGETLSILSGTLARLDRR
;
A
#
# COMPACT_ATOMS: atom_id res chain seq x y z
N MET A 1 15.15 -30.92 36.26
CA MET A 1 13.96 -30.41 36.98
C MET A 1 13.14 -29.68 35.95
N ILE A 2 12.05 -30.33 35.58
CA ILE A 2 11.08 -29.89 34.58
C ILE A 2 9.97 -29.26 35.42
N ASP A 3 9.68 -27.98 35.22
CA ASP A 3 8.43 -27.39 35.72
C ASP A 3 7.52 -27.19 34.52
N GLU A 4 6.59 -28.14 34.41
CA GLU A 4 5.41 -28.14 33.56
C GLU A 4 4.41 -27.11 34.10
N ASN A 5 4.01 -26.16 33.27
CA ASN A 5 2.75 -25.45 33.45
C ASN A 5 2.11 -25.25 32.07
N ASP A 6 1.36 -26.28 31.69
CA ASP A 6 0.46 -26.34 30.55
C ASP A 6 -0.68 -25.33 30.71
N HIS A 7 -0.67 -24.28 29.90
CA HIS A 7 -1.88 -23.51 29.60
C HIS A 7 -2.62 -24.17 28.44
N GLN A 8 -3.62 -24.94 28.83
CA GLN A 8 -4.53 -25.70 27.97
C GLN A 8 -5.34 -24.75 27.05
N TYR A 9 -5.00 -24.74 25.75
CA TYR A 9 -5.74 -24.05 24.70
C TYR A 9 -7.02 -24.83 24.34
N ASN A 10 -8.19 -24.19 24.48
CA ASN A 10 -9.49 -24.79 24.17
C ASN A 10 -10.14 -24.05 22.97
N PRO A 11 -10.28 -24.69 21.79
CA PRO A 11 -10.94 -24.08 20.64
C PRO A 11 -12.46 -24.30 20.72
N LYS A 12 -13.22 -23.26 21.10
CA LYS A 12 -14.66 -23.21 20.85
C LYS A 12 -14.99 -22.17 19.79
N ALA A 13 -15.74 -22.65 18.80
CA ALA A 13 -16.19 -22.03 17.59
C ALA A 13 -16.81 -20.64 17.76
N ILE A 14 -16.46 -19.73 16.85
CA ILE A 14 -17.27 -18.56 16.51
C ILE A 14 -17.65 -18.71 15.03
N LYS A 15 -18.92 -19.07 14.80
CA LYS A 15 -19.62 -18.93 13.52
C LYS A 15 -20.24 -17.55 13.49
N THR A 16 -20.02 -16.81 12.39
CA THR A 16 -20.89 -15.78 11.76
C THR A 16 -20.00 -14.94 10.84
N SER A 17 -20.36 -14.51 9.64
CA SER A 17 -21.52 -14.72 8.77
C SER A 17 -21.15 -14.10 7.42
N THR A 18 -21.50 -14.82 6.36
CA THR A 18 -21.49 -14.42 4.96
C THR A 18 -22.31 -13.14 4.71
N SER A 19 -22.00 -12.49 3.57
CA SER A 19 -22.75 -11.51 2.77
C SER A 19 -22.45 -10.02 3.00
N CYS A 20 -21.80 -9.41 2.02
CA CYS A 20 -21.94 -7.99 1.73
C CYS A 20 -22.94 -7.88 0.58
N GLU A 21 -24.16 -7.48 0.91
CA GLU A 21 -25.30 -7.37 -0.01
C GLU A 21 -25.18 -6.16 -0.94
N GLN A 22 -25.78 -6.33 -2.12
CA GLN A 22 -26.09 -5.28 -3.08
C GLN A 22 -26.88 -4.15 -2.43
N ILE A 23 -26.55 -2.91 -2.79
CA ILE A 23 -27.49 -1.80 -2.70
C ILE A 23 -27.67 -1.22 -4.11
N VAL A 24 -28.84 -1.48 -4.68
CA VAL A 24 -29.47 -0.61 -5.67
C VAL A 24 -30.91 -0.44 -5.25
N SER A 25 -31.37 0.80 -5.05
CA SER A 25 -32.74 1.19 -5.35
C SER A 25 -32.83 2.70 -5.57
N LEU A 26 -33.56 3.00 -6.64
CA LEU A 26 -33.72 4.25 -7.35
C LEU A 26 -34.63 5.24 -6.62
N ASN A 27 -34.43 6.54 -6.84
CA ASN A 27 -35.51 7.53 -6.74
C ASN A 27 -35.76 8.13 -8.13
N VAL A 28 -37.00 8.02 -8.59
CA VAL A 28 -37.52 8.44 -9.89
C VAL A 28 -38.56 9.56 -9.65
N ASN A 29 -38.65 10.49 -10.62
CA ASN A 29 -39.59 11.64 -10.80
C ASN A 29 -38.97 13.01 -10.40
N ASP A 30 -38.97 14.08 -11.21
CA ASP A 30 -39.77 14.50 -12.38
C ASP A 30 -38.95 15.52 -13.22
N ARG A 31 -38.74 15.34 -14.53
CA ARG A 31 -39.50 15.82 -15.72
C ARG A 31 -38.95 17.08 -16.46
N ILE A 32 -38.43 16.79 -17.66
CA ILE A 32 -38.73 17.36 -19.01
C ILE A 32 -38.06 18.69 -19.48
N LEU A 33 -37.70 18.64 -20.78
CA LEU A 33 -37.16 19.63 -21.75
C LEU A 33 -35.62 19.56 -21.90
N SER A 34 -34.99 19.18 -23.02
CA SER A 34 -35.39 19.13 -24.44
C SER A 34 -34.43 18.23 -25.26
N ASN A 35 -34.95 17.67 -26.36
CA ASN A 35 -34.27 16.77 -27.31
C ASN A 35 -32.97 17.33 -27.93
N HIS A 36 -31.91 16.50 -27.93
CA HIS A 36 -30.98 16.40 -29.07
C HIS A 36 -30.42 14.96 -29.13
N LEU A 37 -30.61 14.31 -30.28
CA LEU A 37 -30.15 12.95 -30.58
C LEU A 37 -28.64 12.91 -30.81
N GLY A 38 -27.95 11.93 -30.20
CA GLY A 38 -26.56 11.60 -30.54
C GLY A 38 -25.87 10.66 -29.52
N SER A 39 -26.02 9.35 -29.73
CA SER A 39 -25.30 8.22 -29.09
C SER A 39 -25.04 8.30 -27.58
N THR A 40 -25.98 7.82 -26.77
CA THR A 40 -25.64 7.38 -25.41
C THR A 40 -24.98 6.01 -25.51
N SER A 41 -23.65 5.99 -25.65
CA SER A 41 -22.89 4.82 -25.21
C SER A 41 -23.19 4.67 -23.71
N LEU A 42 -23.62 3.47 -23.31
CA LEU A 42 -23.66 3.08 -21.91
C LEU A 42 -22.21 3.14 -21.41
N SER A 43 -21.81 4.31 -20.89
CA SER A 43 -20.55 4.47 -20.18
C SER A 43 -20.68 3.71 -18.87
N SER A 44 -20.36 2.41 -18.92
CA SER A 44 -19.76 1.77 -17.76
C SER A 44 -18.67 2.73 -17.29
N GLN A 45 -18.76 3.22 -16.07
CA GLN A 45 -17.78 4.14 -15.51
C GLN A 45 -16.41 3.46 -15.50
N THR A 46 -15.68 3.57 -16.62
CA THR A 46 -14.28 3.19 -16.70
C THR A 46 -13.57 4.24 -15.88
N GLN A 47 -13.38 3.95 -14.60
CA GLN A 47 -12.64 4.82 -13.70
C GLN A 47 -11.29 5.07 -14.35
N SER A 48 -11.02 6.31 -14.75
CA SER A 48 -9.82 6.59 -15.53
C SER A 48 -8.60 6.44 -14.63
N TRP A 49 -7.50 5.97 -15.21
CA TRP A 49 -6.25 5.72 -14.48
C TRP A 49 -5.77 6.95 -13.72
N GLU A 50 -6.02 8.14 -14.25
CA GLU A 50 -5.69 9.42 -13.64
C GLU A 50 -6.31 9.53 -12.24
N SER A 51 -7.59 9.18 -12.07
CA SER A 51 -8.26 9.26 -10.76
C SER A 51 -7.74 8.22 -9.77
N ILE A 52 -7.37 7.03 -10.25
CA ILE A 52 -6.79 5.98 -9.41
C ILE A 52 -5.39 6.41 -8.95
N LEU A 53 -4.59 6.96 -9.86
CA LEU A 53 -3.23 7.43 -9.58
C LEU A 53 -3.26 8.62 -8.61
N GLU A 54 -4.11 9.62 -8.84
CA GLU A 54 -4.25 10.78 -7.96
C GLU A 54 -4.48 10.39 -6.50
N LYS A 55 -5.34 9.38 -6.28
CA LYS A 55 -5.60 8.82 -4.94
C LYS A 55 -4.43 8.00 -4.41
N SER A 56 -3.86 7.13 -5.25
CA SER A 56 -2.81 6.19 -4.84
C SER A 56 -1.51 6.90 -4.48
N ILE A 57 -1.17 7.99 -5.16
CA ILE A 57 0.06 8.76 -4.94
C ILE A 57 0.15 9.31 -3.52
N ASN A 58 -0.98 9.67 -2.90
CA ASN A 58 -0.98 10.18 -1.52
C ASN A 58 -0.65 9.11 -0.48
N ALA A 59 -0.69 7.82 -0.85
CA ALA A 59 -0.28 6.72 0.01
C ALA A 59 1.17 6.28 -0.22
N ILE A 60 1.85 6.84 -1.24
CA ILE A 60 3.24 6.52 -1.59
C ILE A 60 4.15 7.50 -0.87
N VAL A 61 5.25 6.98 -0.32
CA VAL A 61 6.24 7.75 0.44
C VAL A 61 7.64 7.49 -0.11
N SER A 62 8.48 8.51 -0.06
CA SER A 62 9.93 8.32 -0.18
C SER A 62 10.47 7.87 1.17
N ILE A 63 11.31 6.85 1.17
CA ILE A 63 12.02 6.41 2.37
C ILE A 63 13.45 6.87 2.23
N LYS A 64 13.89 7.72 3.17
CA LYS A 64 15.29 8.07 3.34
C LYS A 64 15.86 7.21 4.47
N ALA A 65 16.85 6.38 4.18
CA ALA A 65 17.43 5.47 5.14
C ALA A 65 18.95 5.63 5.24
N ASN A 66 19.45 5.56 6.47
CA ASN A 66 20.85 5.68 6.81
C ASN A 66 21.30 4.43 7.59
N CYS A 67 22.14 3.61 6.97
CA CYS A 67 22.85 2.52 7.62
C CYS A 67 24.03 3.11 8.41
N VAL A 68 23.86 3.28 9.73
CA VAL A 68 24.79 4.05 10.56
C VAL A 68 26.17 3.41 10.67
N ARG A 69 26.23 2.07 10.56
CA ARG A 69 27.46 1.26 10.59
C ARG A 69 27.26 0.03 9.72
N SER A 70 28.34 -0.48 9.15
CA SER A 70 28.33 -1.79 8.50
C SER A 70 27.92 -2.88 9.49
N PHE A 71 27.12 -3.83 9.04
CA PHE A 71 26.63 -4.95 9.85
C PHE A 71 26.36 -6.16 8.97
N ASP A 72 26.81 -7.33 9.42
CA ASP A 72 26.71 -8.59 8.67
C ASP A 72 27.32 -8.45 7.26
N THR A 73 26.50 -8.39 6.22
CA THR A 73 26.92 -8.21 4.81
C THR A 73 26.68 -6.82 4.24
N GLU A 74 26.11 -5.90 5.02
CA GLU A 74 25.77 -4.55 4.57
C GLU A 74 26.81 -3.52 4.98
N GLU A 75 27.10 -2.57 4.10
CA GLU A 75 27.97 -1.43 4.39
C GLU A 75 27.20 -0.26 5.01
N SER A 76 27.92 0.66 5.65
CA SER A 76 27.36 1.95 6.02
C SER A 76 27.13 2.78 4.76
N ASP A 77 25.88 3.16 4.52
CA ASP A 77 25.47 3.92 3.34
C ASP A 77 24.19 4.73 3.62
N GLU A 78 23.93 5.71 2.79
CA GLU A 78 22.68 6.46 2.72
C GLU A 78 21.98 6.15 1.40
N TYR A 79 20.70 5.79 1.47
CA TYR A 79 19.93 5.49 0.27
C TYR A 79 18.48 5.98 0.37
N PHE A 80 17.88 6.10 -0.81
CA PHE A 80 16.47 6.39 -0.99
C PHE A 80 15.75 5.17 -1.54
N ALA A 81 14.49 5.04 -1.15
CA ALA A 81 13.62 3.96 -1.61
C ALA A 81 12.17 4.42 -1.64
N THR A 82 11.29 3.56 -2.15
CA THR A 82 9.85 3.79 -2.14
C THR A 82 9.17 2.86 -1.14
N GLY A 83 8.17 3.37 -0.45
CA GLY A 83 7.21 2.57 0.29
C GLY A 83 5.78 3.05 0.03
N PHE A 84 4.81 2.26 0.47
CA PHE A 84 3.42 2.70 0.47
C PHE A 84 2.67 2.22 1.71
N ILE A 85 1.69 3.02 2.13
CA ILE A 85 0.90 2.76 3.33
C ILE A 85 -0.10 1.65 3.04
N VAL A 86 -0.03 0.57 3.82
CA VAL A 86 -0.97 -0.57 3.74
C VAL A 86 -2.01 -0.54 4.86
N ASP A 87 -1.71 0.14 5.97
CA ASP A 87 -2.61 0.35 7.10
C ASP A 87 -2.35 1.74 7.69
N LYS A 88 -3.27 2.67 7.43
CA LYS A 88 -3.12 4.06 7.90
C LYS A 88 -3.41 4.24 9.38
N GLU A 89 -4.24 3.37 9.96
CA GLU A 89 -4.64 3.47 11.37
C GLU A 89 -3.48 3.04 12.28
N ARG A 90 -2.77 1.98 11.87
CA ARG A 90 -1.60 1.47 12.59
C ARG A 90 -0.28 2.10 12.15
N GLY A 91 -0.31 2.89 11.09
CA GLY A 91 0.86 3.53 10.50
C GLY A 91 1.85 2.52 9.90
N ILE A 92 1.38 1.56 9.10
CA ILE A 92 2.22 0.52 8.50
C ILE A 92 2.52 0.86 7.05
N ILE A 93 3.81 0.88 6.73
CA ILE A 93 4.33 1.04 5.37
C ILE A 93 4.95 -0.29 4.93
N LEU A 94 4.59 -0.73 3.73
CA LEU A 94 5.23 -1.84 3.02
C LEU A 94 6.33 -1.27 2.11
N SER A 95 7.49 -1.92 2.13
CA SER A 95 8.59 -1.66 1.19
C SER A 95 9.34 -2.98 0.91
N ASN A 96 10.42 -2.92 0.15
CA ASN A 96 11.25 -4.08 -0.11
C ASN A 96 12.07 -4.47 1.13
N ARG A 97 12.47 -5.75 1.21
CA ARG A 97 13.25 -6.27 2.34
C ARG A 97 14.63 -5.61 2.40
N HIS A 98 15.24 -5.39 1.24
CA HIS A 98 16.55 -4.75 1.17
C HIS A 98 16.51 -3.30 1.69
N VAL A 99 15.36 -2.61 1.59
CA VAL A 99 15.14 -1.26 2.12
C VAL A 99 15.01 -1.25 3.65
N VAL A 100 14.45 -2.30 4.24
CA VAL A 100 14.40 -2.41 5.71
C VAL A 100 15.79 -2.62 6.29
N SER A 101 16.69 -3.24 5.51
CA SER A 101 18.05 -3.63 5.87
C SER A 101 18.12 -4.57 7.09
N PRO A 102 19.07 -5.52 7.13
CA PRO A 102 19.40 -6.23 8.36
C PRO A 102 20.23 -5.37 9.34
N ALA A 103 20.87 -4.30 8.86
CA ALA A 103 21.73 -3.44 9.66
C ALA A 103 20.93 -2.50 10.58
N PRO A 104 21.54 -1.97 11.66
CA PRO A 104 20.96 -0.86 12.41
C PRO A 104 20.78 0.38 11.51
N ILE A 105 19.52 0.76 11.26
CA ILE A 105 19.18 1.89 10.40
C ILE A 105 18.44 3.00 11.14
N VAL A 106 18.63 4.22 10.66
CA VAL A 106 17.75 5.37 10.93
C VAL A 106 16.99 5.66 9.64
N ALA A 107 15.66 5.64 9.69
CA ALA A 107 14.82 5.83 8.51
C ALA A 107 13.72 6.86 8.74
N GLN A 108 13.39 7.59 7.67
CA GLN A 108 12.32 8.58 7.63
C GLN A 108 11.47 8.37 6.38
N ALA A 109 10.16 8.52 6.52
CA ALA A 109 9.24 8.65 5.39
C ALA A 109 9.02 10.12 5.10
N ILE A 110 9.21 10.50 3.84
CA ILE A 110 8.92 11.81 3.28
C ILE A 110 7.65 11.65 2.44
N PHE A 111 6.59 12.33 2.85
CA PHE A 111 5.28 12.29 2.19
C PHE A 111 5.25 13.25 1.00
N LYS A 112 4.20 13.14 0.17
CA LYS A 112 4.00 14.01 -1.01
C LYS A 112 4.01 15.51 -0.68
N ASN A 113 3.55 15.88 0.51
CA ASN A 113 3.54 17.27 0.98
C ASN A 113 4.83 17.66 1.74
N TYR A 114 5.87 16.84 1.66
CA TYR A 114 7.15 17.00 2.35
C TYR A 114 7.07 16.93 3.88
N GLU A 115 5.96 16.45 4.46
CA GLU A 115 5.99 16.05 5.87
C GLU A 115 6.92 14.85 6.05
N GLU A 116 7.72 14.90 7.11
CA GLU A 116 8.67 13.85 7.44
C GLU A 116 8.28 13.18 8.76
N VAL A 117 8.35 11.84 8.78
CA VAL A 117 8.12 11.06 9.99
C VAL A 117 9.17 9.98 10.13
N GLU A 118 9.61 9.73 11.37
CA GLU A 118 10.50 8.63 11.69
C GLU A 118 9.83 7.28 11.42
N LEU A 119 10.62 6.35 10.86
CA LEU A 119 10.23 4.98 10.59
C LEU A 119 10.95 4.01 11.51
N LYS A 120 10.20 3.06 12.04
CA LYS A 120 10.73 1.92 12.79
C LYS A 120 10.55 0.63 11.99
N PRO A 121 11.62 -0.12 11.66
CA PRO A 121 11.51 -1.49 11.17
C PRO A 121 10.70 -2.34 12.16
N ILE A 122 9.64 -3.01 11.69
CA ILE A 122 8.84 -3.93 12.51
C ILE A 122 8.86 -5.37 11.99
N TYR A 123 9.20 -5.56 10.72
CA TYR A 123 9.31 -6.88 10.12
C TYR A 123 10.21 -6.85 8.89
N ARG A 124 11.00 -7.90 8.72
CA ARG A 124 11.84 -8.14 7.56
C ARG A 124 11.67 -9.60 7.17
N ASP A 125 11.13 -9.88 5.99
CA ASP A 125 10.84 -11.27 5.60
C ASP A 125 12.15 -12.05 5.35
N PRO A 126 12.29 -13.30 5.83
CA PRO A 126 13.55 -14.03 5.65
C PRO A 126 13.75 -14.54 4.21
N ILE A 127 12.68 -14.69 3.43
CA ILE A 127 12.72 -15.40 2.14
C ILE A 127 12.43 -14.44 0.99
N HIS A 128 11.33 -13.69 1.11
CA HIS A 128 10.81 -12.80 0.09
C HIS A 128 11.37 -11.38 0.26
N ASP A 129 11.41 -10.61 -0.83
CA ASP A 129 11.95 -9.24 -0.81
C ASP A 129 10.91 -8.20 -0.39
N PHE A 130 10.28 -8.40 0.78
CA PHE A 130 9.41 -7.41 1.40
C PHE A 130 9.68 -7.23 2.90
N GLY A 131 9.28 -6.08 3.43
CA GLY A 131 9.34 -5.77 4.85
C GLY A 131 8.42 -4.63 5.23
N PHE A 132 8.24 -4.43 6.53
CA PHE A 132 7.33 -3.44 7.07
C PHE A 132 8.05 -2.44 7.99
N PHE A 133 7.72 -1.17 7.78
CA PHE A 133 8.00 -0.09 8.69
C PHE A 133 6.74 0.33 9.43
N LYS A 134 6.92 0.87 10.63
CA LYS A 134 5.89 1.56 11.40
C LYS A 134 6.25 3.03 11.55
N PHE A 135 5.27 3.90 11.35
CA PHE A 135 5.33 5.32 11.71
C PHE A 135 4.20 5.66 12.69
N ASP A 136 4.24 6.88 13.21
CA ASP A 136 3.18 7.42 14.07
C ASP A 136 2.26 8.32 13.21
N PRO A 137 1.02 7.88 12.91
CA PRO A 137 0.07 8.66 12.13
C PRO A 137 -0.24 10.04 12.72
N SER A 138 -0.14 10.21 14.04
CA SER A 138 -0.46 11.48 14.71
C SER A 138 0.57 12.59 14.45
N LYS A 139 1.74 12.23 13.90
CA LYS A 139 2.78 13.19 13.51
C LYS A 139 2.49 13.88 12.17
N ILE A 140 1.57 13.34 11.36
CA ILE A 140 1.13 13.92 10.09
C ILE A 140 -0.03 14.87 10.37
N LYS A 141 0.13 16.15 9.99
CA LYS A 141 -0.77 17.24 10.39
C LYS A 141 -1.40 17.96 9.22
N PHE A 142 -0.76 17.93 8.05
CA PHE A 142 -1.14 18.77 6.90
C PHE A 142 -1.64 17.96 5.71
N MET A 143 -1.90 16.66 5.91
CA MET A 143 -2.58 15.83 4.92
C MET A 143 -3.39 14.69 5.55
N ASP A 144 -4.42 14.26 4.84
CA ASP A 144 -5.13 13.03 5.16
C ASP A 144 -4.35 11.80 4.69
N LEU A 145 -4.23 10.81 5.57
CA LEU A 145 -3.60 9.55 5.22
C LEU A 145 -4.51 8.69 4.32
N VAL A 146 -3.92 8.22 3.23
CA VAL A 146 -4.51 7.25 2.31
C VAL A 146 -3.73 5.95 2.44
N GLN A 147 -4.41 4.81 2.28
CA GLN A 147 -3.78 3.50 2.21
C GLN A 147 -4.12 2.80 0.90
N ILE A 148 -3.22 1.95 0.43
CA ILE A 148 -3.45 1.06 -0.72
C ILE A 148 -3.74 -0.33 -0.17
N PRO A 149 -5.00 -0.81 -0.25
CA PRO A 149 -5.34 -2.15 0.20
C PRO A 149 -4.71 -3.21 -0.72
N LEU A 150 -4.24 -4.30 -0.12
CA LEU A 150 -3.73 -5.44 -0.87
C LEU A 150 -4.90 -6.31 -1.34
N CYS A 151 -4.96 -6.60 -2.64
CA CYS A 151 -6.04 -7.36 -3.27
C CYS A 151 -5.47 -8.44 -4.21
N PRO A 152 -4.78 -9.48 -3.68
CA PRO A 152 -4.14 -10.53 -4.49
C PRO A 152 -5.13 -11.27 -5.40
N GLU A 153 -6.38 -11.42 -4.97
CA GLU A 153 -7.46 -12.09 -5.73
C GLU A 153 -7.83 -11.39 -7.04
N LYS A 154 -7.47 -10.12 -7.19
CA LYS A 154 -7.72 -9.33 -8.41
C LYS A 154 -6.60 -9.46 -9.45
N ALA A 155 -5.46 -10.03 -9.09
CA ALA A 155 -4.34 -10.21 -10.01
C ALA A 155 -4.67 -11.27 -11.07
N LYS A 156 -4.66 -10.88 -12.35
CA LYS A 156 -4.95 -11.76 -13.49
C LYS A 156 -3.98 -11.48 -14.62
N VAL A 157 -3.51 -12.52 -15.30
CA VAL A 157 -2.66 -12.35 -16.49
C VAL A 157 -3.41 -11.53 -17.54
N GLY A 158 -2.71 -10.58 -18.17
CA GLY A 158 -3.25 -9.72 -19.23
C GLY A 158 -3.91 -8.42 -18.74
N ILE A 159 -4.01 -8.18 -17.43
CA ILE A 159 -4.51 -6.89 -16.93
C ILE A 159 -3.47 -5.80 -17.09
N GLU A 160 -3.93 -4.58 -17.40
CA GLU A 160 -3.10 -3.40 -17.36
C GLU A 160 -2.71 -3.08 -15.90
N ILE A 161 -1.44 -2.75 -15.71
CA ILE A 161 -0.88 -2.34 -14.42
C ILE A 161 -0.15 -1.02 -14.55
N LYS A 162 -0.11 -0.26 -13.47
CA LYS A 162 0.79 0.89 -13.31
C LYS A 162 1.80 0.56 -12.22
N VAL A 163 3.08 0.70 -12.53
CA VAL A 163 4.17 0.62 -11.57
C VAL A 163 4.49 2.04 -11.17
N VAL A 164 4.40 2.32 -9.87
CA VAL A 164 4.66 3.65 -9.32
C VAL A 164 5.84 3.56 -8.38
N GLY A 165 6.81 4.44 -8.57
CA GLY A 165 7.99 4.57 -7.72
C GLY A 165 8.39 6.03 -7.58
N ASN A 166 9.19 6.34 -6.58
CA ASN A 166 9.80 7.65 -6.43
C ASN A 166 11.30 7.55 -6.79
N ASP A 167 11.79 8.49 -7.59
CA ASP A 167 13.21 8.63 -7.91
C ASP A 167 13.87 9.60 -6.93
N ASN A 168 14.62 9.05 -5.97
CA ASN A 168 15.41 9.79 -4.97
C ASN A 168 14.70 10.95 -4.24
N GLY A 169 13.37 10.89 -4.11
CA GLY A 169 12.59 11.91 -3.42
C GLY A 169 12.19 13.12 -4.28
N GLU A 170 12.60 13.19 -5.55
CA GLU A 170 12.37 14.36 -6.41
C GLU A 170 11.22 14.17 -7.40
N THR A 171 11.14 13.02 -8.07
CA THR A 171 10.15 12.81 -9.14
C THR A 171 9.48 11.44 -9.03
N LEU A 172 8.14 11.45 -9.02
CA LEU A 172 7.34 10.24 -9.11
C LEU A 172 7.41 9.67 -10.54
N SER A 173 7.87 8.43 -10.68
CA SER A 173 7.88 7.67 -11.93
C SER A 173 6.66 6.76 -12.01
N ILE A 174 5.94 6.81 -13.13
CA ILE A 174 4.79 5.97 -13.41
C ILE A 174 5.05 5.22 -14.73
N LEU A 175 5.22 3.91 -14.64
CA LEU A 175 5.38 3.05 -15.80
C LEU A 175 4.10 2.25 -16.03
N SER A 176 3.68 2.17 -17.29
CA SER A 176 2.54 1.33 -17.69
C SER A 176 3.03 -0.03 -18.16
N GLY A 177 2.30 -1.08 -17.81
CA GLY A 177 2.64 -2.43 -18.22
C GLY A 177 1.43 -3.35 -18.24
N THR A 178 1.69 -4.61 -18.54
CA THR A 178 0.69 -5.67 -18.50
C THR A 178 1.19 -6.79 -17.61
N LEU A 179 0.34 -7.31 -16.74
CA LEU A 179 0.69 -8.43 -15.88
C LEU A 179 0.89 -9.69 -16.74
N ALA A 180 2.14 -10.04 -17.03
CA ALA A 180 2.46 -11.13 -17.95
C ALA A 180 2.27 -12.52 -17.34
N ARG A 181 2.42 -12.64 -16.01
CA ARG A 181 2.40 -13.93 -15.30
C ARG A 181 2.02 -13.75 -13.82
N LEU A 182 1.51 -14.81 -13.20
CA LEU A 182 1.19 -14.85 -11.76
C LEU A 182 2.11 -15.75 -10.94
N ASP A 183 2.74 -16.74 -11.58
CA ASP A 183 3.59 -17.74 -10.95
C ASP A 183 5.05 -17.60 -11.38
N ARG A 184 5.96 -18.14 -10.57
CA ARG A 184 7.42 -18.01 -10.75
C ARG A 184 8.09 -19.26 -11.34
N ARG A 185 7.35 -20.17 -11.99
CA ARG A 185 7.90 -21.46 -12.48
C ARG A 185 8.81 -21.33 -13.70
#